data_AF-A0A1S1J6X0-F1
#
_entry.id   AF-A0A1S1J6X0-F1
#
_cell.length_a   1.000
_cell.length_b   1.000
_cell.length_c   1.000
_cell.angle_alpha   90.00
_cell.angle_beta   90.00
_cell.angle_gamma   90.00
#
_symmetry.space_group_name_H-M   'P 1'
#
loop_
_entity.id
_entity.type
_entity.pdbx_description
1 polymer ?
#
loop_
_entity_poly.entity_id
_entity_poly.type
_entity_poly.pdbx_seq_one_letter_code
_entity_poly.pdbx_strand_id
1 'polypeptide(L)'
;MKTDRTATAIRINSAEIIRTLIRQKLSEAESDWMESHIWFENNTQFFQTFGLVTRKISPIIPKWTLQETILLEELYPGFTTANWDLQQLCRSLLMMHLPEHQNIETIKNLAEMADIKELVSLYKGLFFLKNAKEFILTIQEGIRTNMVAVFDAIALGNPFAAKYLPVDAWNQLVLKALFMGRPLYQIIDLELRKNEKLALIIHDYIHERWSAGRLVSPEIWRLTAGFVNREIADDLTKAIGTGELLTQVAAVKVLKESTFFKENEISEEVLSQSTATWDEIGTQYYSLLKI
;
A
#
# COMPACT_ATOMS: atom_id res chain seq x y z
N MET A 1 9.98 0.56 -26.02
CA MET A 1 9.52 -0.65 -26.75
C MET A 1 10.17 -1.95 -26.28
N LYS A 2 11.44 -1.99 -25.84
CA LYS A 2 12.04 -3.19 -25.19
C LYS A 2 11.54 -3.40 -23.75
N THR A 3 11.44 -2.33 -22.95
CA THR A 3 10.96 -2.36 -21.55
C THR A 3 9.54 -2.92 -21.41
N ASP A 4 8.64 -2.54 -22.33
CA ASP A 4 7.23 -2.95 -22.30
C ASP A 4 7.04 -4.44 -22.65
N ARG A 5 7.88 -4.96 -23.57
CA ARG A 5 7.91 -6.40 -23.89
C ARG A 5 8.48 -7.25 -22.76
N THR A 6 9.51 -6.76 -22.06
CA THR A 6 10.10 -7.45 -20.91
C THR A 6 9.14 -7.47 -19.72
N ALA A 7 8.49 -6.35 -19.41
CA ALA A 7 7.49 -6.28 -18.35
C ALA A 7 6.26 -7.18 -18.64
N THR A 8 5.85 -7.27 -19.91
CA THR A 8 4.77 -8.18 -20.35
C THR A 8 5.18 -9.65 -20.22
N ALA A 9 6.40 -10.02 -20.61
CA ALA A 9 6.90 -11.40 -20.49
C ALA A 9 7.08 -11.85 -19.03
N ILE A 10 7.56 -10.96 -18.16
CA ILE A 10 7.72 -11.22 -16.72
C ILE A 10 6.35 -11.49 -16.06
N ARG A 11 5.31 -10.73 -16.42
CA ARG A 11 3.95 -10.96 -15.91
C ARG A 11 3.33 -12.28 -16.36
N ILE A 12 3.68 -12.79 -17.53
CA ILE A 12 3.18 -14.09 -18.02
C ILE A 12 3.72 -15.25 -17.19
N ASN A 13 4.94 -15.10 -16.65
CA ASN A 13 5.66 -16.13 -15.87
C ASN A 13 5.74 -15.82 -14.37
N SER A 14 4.91 -14.91 -13.85
CA SER A 14 4.96 -14.48 -12.45
C SER A 14 4.87 -15.65 -11.47
N ALA A 15 4.00 -16.64 -11.74
CA ALA A 15 3.83 -17.82 -10.88
C ALA A 15 5.10 -18.66 -10.80
N GLU A 16 5.76 -18.94 -11.92
CA GLU A 16 6.99 -19.74 -11.96
C GLU A 16 8.17 -19.00 -11.30
N ILE A 17 8.26 -17.68 -11.49
CA ILE A 17 9.27 -16.87 -10.82
C ILE A 17 9.06 -16.91 -9.30
N ILE A 18 7.85 -16.61 -8.83
CA ILE A 18 7.50 -16.60 -7.41
C ILE A 18 7.71 -17.98 -6.79
N ARG A 19 7.28 -19.05 -7.46
CA ARG A 19 7.52 -20.43 -7.04
C ARG A 19 9.01 -20.74 -6.89
N THR A 20 9.82 -20.39 -7.88
CA THR A 20 11.27 -20.61 -7.86
C THR A 20 11.93 -19.88 -6.68
N LEU A 21 11.54 -18.62 -6.46
CA LEU A 21 12.07 -17.79 -5.37
C LEU A 21 11.66 -18.33 -4.00
N ILE A 22 10.37 -18.62 -3.79
CA ILE A 22 9.86 -19.17 -2.52
C ILE A 22 10.54 -20.50 -2.20
N ARG A 23 10.67 -21.40 -3.19
CA ARG A 23 11.27 -22.73 -3.00
C ARG A 23 12.67 -22.67 -2.40
N GLN A 24 13.47 -21.65 -2.74
CA GLN A 24 14.82 -21.46 -2.20
C GLN A 24 14.83 -20.95 -0.75
N LYS A 25 13.71 -20.42 -0.26
CA LYS A 25 13.58 -19.87 1.10
C LYS A 25 12.86 -20.81 2.07
N LEU A 26 12.17 -21.82 1.56
CA LEU A 26 11.55 -22.88 2.35
C LEU A 26 12.59 -23.92 2.80
N SER A 27 12.35 -24.54 3.95
CA SER A 27 13.02 -25.80 4.30
C SER A 27 12.61 -26.92 3.35
N GLU A 28 13.38 -28.01 3.32
CA GLU A 28 13.07 -29.18 2.46
C GLU A 28 11.65 -29.72 2.71
N ALA A 29 11.26 -29.90 3.99
CA ALA A 29 9.93 -30.38 4.35
C ALA A 29 8.79 -29.43 3.96
N GLU A 30 9.00 -28.11 4.08
CA GLU A 30 8.03 -27.10 3.67
C GLU A 30 7.89 -27.04 2.14
N SER A 31 9.02 -27.15 1.43
CA SER A 31 9.11 -27.19 -0.03
C SER A 31 8.38 -28.41 -0.59
N ASP A 32 8.65 -29.60 -0.06
CA ASP A 32 7.97 -30.85 -0.46
C ASP A 32 6.47 -30.80 -0.19
N TRP A 33 6.06 -30.23 0.95
CA TRP A 33 4.65 -30.04 1.25
C TRP A 33 3.99 -29.07 0.27
N MET A 34 4.64 -27.93 -0.03
CA MET A 34 4.08 -26.95 -0.97
C MET A 34 3.95 -27.53 -2.38
N GLU A 35 4.98 -28.22 -2.87
CA GLU A 35 5.00 -28.84 -4.20
C GLU A 35 3.94 -29.93 -4.37
N SER A 36 3.63 -30.67 -3.30
CA SER A 36 2.55 -31.68 -3.31
C SER A 36 1.14 -31.09 -3.20
N HIS A 37 0.99 -29.82 -2.82
CA HIS A 37 -0.32 -29.19 -2.57
C HIS A 37 -0.60 -27.94 -3.43
N ILE A 38 0.33 -27.55 -4.30
CA ILE A 38 0.18 -26.38 -5.19
C ILE A 38 -0.91 -26.59 -6.24
N TRP A 39 -1.15 -27.85 -6.63
CA TRP A 39 -2.21 -28.25 -7.54
C TRP A 39 -3.40 -28.79 -6.74
N PHE A 40 -4.59 -28.29 -7.05
CA PHE A 40 -5.83 -28.68 -6.41
C PHE A 40 -6.90 -29.00 -7.47
N GLU A 41 -7.73 -30.00 -7.18
CA GLU A 41 -8.76 -30.49 -8.10
C GLU A 41 -10.07 -29.71 -7.99
N ASN A 42 -10.32 -29.07 -6.84
CA ASN A 42 -11.55 -28.35 -6.56
C ASN A 42 -11.36 -27.26 -5.48
N ASN A 43 -12.36 -26.40 -5.33
CA ASN A 43 -12.33 -25.29 -4.38
C ASN A 43 -12.20 -25.72 -2.92
N THR A 44 -12.77 -26.87 -2.54
CA THR A 44 -12.66 -27.38 -1.16
C THR A 44 -11.21 -27.68 -0.81
N GLN A 45 -10.49 -28.35 -1.70
CA GLN A 45 -9.06 -28.62 -1.52
C GLN A 45 -8.25 -27.32 -1.49
N PHE A 46 -8.55 -26.35 -2.37
CA PHE A 46 -7.91 -25.04 -2.33
C PHE A 46 -8.07 -24.35 -0.97
N PHE A 47 -9.29 -24.23 -0.45
CA PHE A 47 -9.55 -23.59 0.84
C PHE A 47 -8.84 -24.31 1.99
N GLN A 48 -8.86 -25.64 2.00
CA GLN A 48 -8.15 -26.44 3.00
C GLN A 48 -6.64 -26.21 2.95
N THR A 49 -6.04 -26.26 1.76
CA THR A 49 -4.60 -26.00 1.59
C THR A 49 -4.24 -24.59 2.01
N PHE A 50 -5.03 -23.59 1.59
CA PHE A 50 -4.81 -22.18 1.92
C PHE A 50 -4.78 -21.95 3.45
N GLY A 51 -5.66 -22.60 4.19
CA GLY A 51 -5.67 -22.57 5.65
C GLY A 51 -4.52 -23.37 6.28
N LEU A 52 -4.20 -24.55 5.74
CA LEU A 52 -3.12 -25.39 6.24
C LEU A 52 -1.74 -24.75 6.14
N VAL A 53 -1.53 -23.76 5.25
CA VAL A 53 -0.27 -22.99 5.16
C VAL A 53 0.19 -22.51 6.53
N THR A 54 -0.71 -22.06 7.41
CA THR A 54 -0.31 -21.53 8.72
C THR A 54 0.37 -22.56 9.63
N ARG A 55 0.03 -23.85 9.44
CA ARG A 55 0.58 -24.97 10.22
C ARG A 55 1.77 -25.62 9.53
N LYS A 56 1.91 -25.44 8.22
CA LYS A 56 2.84 -26.18 7.37
C LYS A 56 4.03 -25.36 6.92
N ILE A 57 3.90 -24.03 6.90
CA ILE A 57 4.92 -23.08 6.46
C ILE A 57 5.24 -22.11 7.61
N SER A 58 6.52 -21.89 7.88
CA SER A 58 6.97 -20.93 8.89
C SER A 58 6.72 -19.49 8.43
N PRO A 59 6.24 -18.58 9.29
CA PRO A 59 5.97 -17.18 8.94
C PRO A 59 7.26 -16.33 8.96
N ILE A 60 8.33 -16.83 8.36
CA ILE A 60 9.63 -16.16 8.31
C ILE A 60 9.58 -15.08 7.24
N ILE A 61 10.15 -13.91 7.51
CA ILE A 61 10.43 -12.90 6.50
C ILE A 61 11.75 -13.29 5.81
N PRO A 62 11.72 -13.71 4.54
CA PRO A 62 12.91 -14.15 3.82
C PRO A 62 13.87 -13.00 3.56
N LYS A 63 15.17 -13.31 3.59
CA LYS A 63 16.22 -12.41 3.09
C LYS A 63 16.40 -12.63 1.59
N TRP A 64 16.27 -11.56 0.84
CA TRP A 64 16.44 -11.54 -0.61
C TRP A 64 17.83 -11.03 -0.97
N THR A 65 18.44 -11.64 -1.97
CA THR A 65 19.63 -11.10 -2.63
C THR A 65 19.24 -9.84 -3.43
N LEU A 66 20.24 -9.08 -3.87
CA LEU A 66 20.01 -7.90 -4.70
C LEU A 66 19.26 -8.24 -6.00
N GLN A 67 19.63 -9.34 -6.65
CA GLN A 67 18.99 -9.77 -7.90
C GLN A 67 17.54 -10.19 -7.69
N GLU A 68 17.26 -10.96 -6.62
CA GLU A 68 15.90 -11.35 -6.27
C GLU A 68 15.06 -10.13 -5.92
N THR A 69 15.64 -9.15 -5.20
CA THR A 69 14.96 -7.91 -4.83
C THR A 69 14.53 -7.12 -6.07
N ILE A 70 15.44 -6.90 -7.02
CA ILE A 70 15.13 -6.21 -8.28
C ILE A 70 13.99 -6.91 -9.02
N LEU A 71 14.06 -8.24 -9.13
CA LEU A 71 13.04 -9.03 -9.82
C LEU A 71 11.67 -8.96 -9.12
N LEU A 72 11.65 -8.99 -7.79
CA LEU A 72 10.43 -8.90 -7.00
C LEU A 72 9.79 -7.52 -7.09
N GLU A 73 10.58 -6.45 -7.11
CA GLU A 73 10.09 -5.07 -7.33
C GLU A 73 9.52 -4.88 -8.74
N GLU A 74 10.11 -5.52 -9.76
CA GLU A 74 9.55 -5.50 -11.13
C GLU A 74 8.19 -6.22 -11.21
N LEU A 75 8.03 -7.32 -10.47
CA LEU A 75 6.77 -8.07 -10.40
C LEU A 75 5.70 -7.35 -9.58
N TYR A 76 6.11 -6.76 -8.46
CA TYR A 76 5.25 -6.16 -7.45
C TYR A 76 5.91 -4.86 -6.95
N PRO A 77 5.59 -3.70 -7.53
CA PRO A 77 6.15 -2.43 -7.08
C PRO A 77 5.80 -2.17 -5.60
N GLY A 78 6.81 -1.98 -4.76
CA GLY A 78 6.66 -1.87 -3.31
C GLY A 78 6.83 -3.21 -2.57
N PHE A 79 7.38 -4.23 -3.21
CA PHE A 79 7.52 -5.55 -2.59
C PHE A 79 8.34 -5.48 -1.30
N THR A 80 9.44 -4.73 -1.30
CA THR A 80 10.34 -4.61 -0.13
C THR A 80 9.73 -3.84 1.03
N THR A 81 8.79 -2.93 0.77
CA THR A 81 8.11 -2.15 1.81
C THR A 81 6.88 -2.87 2.38
N ALA A 82 6.34 -3.85 1.65
CA ALA A 82 5.15 -4.59 2.05
C ALA A 82 5.38 -5.68 3.12
N ASN A 83 6.62 -5.95 3.56
CA ASN A 83 6.96 -6.94 4.60
C ASN A 83 6.32 -8.33 4.39
N TRP A 84 6.68 -9.00 3.30
CA TRP A 84 6.19 -10.34 2.98
C TRP A 84 6.82 -11.42 3.87
N ASP A 85 5.98 -12.27 4.47
CA ASP A 85 6.41 -13.54 5.05
C ASP A 85 6.16 -14.72 4.09
N LEU A 86 6.77 -15.87 4.37
CA LEU A 86 6.62 -17.06 3.52
C LEU A 86 5.18 -17.61 3.49
N GLN A 87 4.37 -17.46 4.54
CA GLN A 87 2.97 -17.90 4.51
C GLN A 87 2.16 -17.08 3.51
N GLN A 88 2.34 -15.76 3.49
CA GLN A 88 1.68 -14.84 2.57
C GLN A 88 2.09 -15.12 1.12
N LEU A 89 3.38 -15.40 0.87
CA LEU A 89 3.90 -15.72 -0.45
C LEU A 89 3.39 -17.07 -0.95
N CYS A 90 3.39 -18.12 -0.11
CA CYS A 90 2.84 -19.43 -0.47
C CYS A 90 1.34 -19.35 -0.77
N ARG A 91 0.56 -18.62 0.04
CA ARG A 91 -0.87 -18.36 -0.21
C ARG A 91 -1.11 -17.59 -1.51
N SER A 92 -0.28 -16.59 -1.79
CA SER A 92 -0.34 -15.86 -3.07
C SER A 92 -0.07 -16.79 -4.24
N LEU A 93 0.91 -17.68 -4.12
CA LEU A 93 1.20 -18.68 -5.14
C LEU A 93 0.00 -19.62 -5.37
N LEU A 94 -0.67 -20.11 -4.32
CA LEU A 94 -1.91 -20.90 -4.48
C LEU A 94 -2.98 -20.13 -5.28
N MET A 95 -3.18 -18.85 -4.98
CA MET A 95 -4.16 -18.03 -5.72
C MET A 95 -3.76 -17.85 -7.19
N MET A 96 -2.46 -17.75 -7.50
CA MET A 96 -1.97 -17.63 -8.87
C MET A 96 -2.20 -18.90 -9.71
N HIS A 97 -2.40 -20.05 -9.06
CA HIS A 97 -2.77 -21.31 -9.71
C HIS A 97 -4.28 -21.51 -9.89
N LEU A 98 -5.12 -20.60 -9.39
CA LEU A 98 -6.57 -20.66 -9.66
C LEU A 98 -6.87 -20.40 -11.15
N PRO A 99 -7.76 -21.18 -11.78
CA PRO A 99 -8.20 -20.91 -13.15
C PRO A 99 -8.88 -19.55 -13.27
N GLU A 100 -8.43 -18.71 -14.21
CA GLU A 100 -8.93 -17.33 -14.37
C GLU A 100 -10.46 -17.23 -14.51
N HIS A 101 -11.07 -18.17 -15.23
CA HIS A 101 -12.53 -18.20 -15.45
C HIS A 101 -13.37 -18.51 -14.20
N GLN A 102 -12.76 -18.93 -13.08
CA GLN A 102 -13.45 -19.28 -11.82
C GLN A 102 -12.88 -18.56 -10.59
N ASN A 103 -11.77 -17.84 -10.74
CA ASN A 103 -11.04 -17.33 -9.58
C ASN A 103 -11.77 -16.20 -8.85
N ILE A 104 -12.60 -15.41 -9.54
CA ILE A 104 -13.40 -14.34 -8.93
C ILE A 104 -14.33 -14.90 -7.84
N GLU A 105 -15.14 -15.89 -8.19
CA GLU A 105 -16.09 -16.51 -7.26
C GLU A 105 -15.35 -17.23 -6.13
N THR A 106 -14.28 -17.95 -6.46
CA THR A 106 -13.49 -18.69 -5.47
C THR A 106 -12.83 -17.76 -4.45
N ILE A 107 -12.24 -16.65 -4.90
CA ILE A 107 -11.61 -15.64 -4.03
C ILE A 107 -12.65 -14.88 -3.23
N LYS A 108 -13.81 -14.57 -3.82
CA LYS A 108 -14.92 -13.95 -3.08
C LYS A 108 -15.36 -14.85 -1.92
N ASN A 109 -15.60 -16.13 -2.19
CA ASN A 109 -15.97 -17.10 -1.16
C ASN A 109 -14.88 -17.21 -0.09
N LEU A 110 -13.59 -17.23 -0.48
CA LEU A 110 -12.48 -17.20 0.47
C LEU A 110 -12.53 -15.94 1.36
N ALA A 111 -12.72 -14.76 0.78
CA ALA A 111 -12.77 -13.50 1.53
C ALA A 111 -13.92 -13.44 2.55
N GLU A 112 -15.03 -14.13 2.29
CA GLU A 112 -16.18 -14.17 3.21
C GLU A 112 -15.94 -15.05 4.45
N MET A 113 -15.10 -16.07 4.35
CA MET A 113 -14.87 -17.05 5.43
C MET A 113 -13.46 -17.01 6.04
N ALA A 114 -12.53 -16.29 5.41
CA ALA A 114 -11.12 -16.24 5.80
C ALA A 114 -10.90 -15.55 7.15
N ASP A 115 -9.89 -16.04 7.89
CA ASP A 115 -9.37 -15.32 9.06
C ASP A 115 -8.55 -14.08 8.67
N ILE A 116 -8.12 -13.28 9.66
CA ILE A 116 -7.37 -12.05 9.41
C ILE A 116 -6.06 -12.30 8.64
N LYS A 117 -5.31 -13.36 8.95
CA LYS A 117 -4.02 -13.65 8.30
C LYS A 117 -4.22 -14.13 6.87
N GLU A 118 -5.29 -14.87 6.63
CA GLU A 118 -5.74 -15.30 5.33
C GLU A 118 -6.19 -14.11 4.47
N LEU A 119 -6.98 -13.20 5.03
CA LEU A 119 -7.38 -11.95 4.36
C LEU A 119 -6.19 -11.07 4.02
N VAL A 120 -5.22 -10.92 4.93
CA VAL A 120 -3.97 -10.18 4.65
C VAL A 120 -3.25 -10.79 3.45
N SER A 121 -3.11 -12.13 3.42
CA SER A 121 -2.46 -12.83 2.31
C SER A 121 -3.24 -12.69 1.00
N LEU A 122 -4.57 -12.76 1.08
CA LEU A 122 -5.48 -12.60 -0.05
C LEU A 122 -5.30 -11.21 -0.67
N TYR A 123 -5.50 -10.14 0.09
CA TYR A 123 -5.46 -8.78 -0.45
C TYR A 123 -4.09 -8.37 -0.97
N LYS A 124 -3.00 -8.77 -0.28
CA LYS A 124 -1.65 -8.54 -0.80
C LYS A 124 -1.42 -9.29 -2.11
N GLY A 125 -1.90 -10.53 -2.21
CA GLY A 125 -1.64 -11.43 -3.34
C GLY A 125 -2.44 -11.13 -4.61
N LEU A 126 -3.57 -10.41 -4.52
CA LEU A 126 -4.43 -10.11 -5.69
C LEU A 126 -3.69 -9.47 -6.86
N PHE A 127 -2.66 -8.66 -6.60
CA PHE A 127 -1.89 -8.00 -7.66
C PHE A 127 -1.09 -8.97 -8.54
N PHE A 128 -0.74 -10.14 -8.02
CA PHE A 128 0.00 -11.15 -8.77
C PHE A 128 -0.85 -11.87 -9.83
N LEU A 129 -2.19 -11.81 -9.70
CA LEU A 129 -3.10 -12.50 -10.59
C LEU A 129 -3.10 -11.85 -11.98
N LYS A 130 -3.15 -12.68 -13.03
CA LYS A 130 -3.19 -12.21 -14.42
C LYS A 130 -4.40 -11.31 -14.68
N ASN A 131 -5.54 -11.64 -14.10
CA ASN A 131 -6.78 -10.85 -14.13
C ASN A 131 -6.95 -9.92 -12.91
N ALA A 132 -5.86 -9.45 -12.29
CA ALA A 132 -5.92 -8.58 -11.09
C ALA A 132 -6.93 -7.43 -11.20
N LYS A 133 -7.07 -6.80 -12.37
CA LYS A 133 -8.02 -5.71 -12.60
C LYS A 133 -9.49 -6.07 -12.30
N GLU A 134 -9.87 -7.35 -12.41
CA GLU A 134 -11.24 -7.80 -12.16
C GLU A 134 -11.61 -7.77 -10.66
N PHE A 135 -10.62 -7.66 -9.76
CA PHE A 135 -10.81 -7.63 -8.31
C PHE A 135 -10.98 -6.22 -7.73
N ILE A 136 -11.28 -5.20 -8.56
CA ILE A 136 -11.55 -3.84 -8.10
C ILE A 136 -12.68 -3.81 -7.05
N LEU A 137 -13.76 -4.57 -7.28
CA LEU A 137 -14.89 -4.63 -6.34
C LEU A 137 -14.49 -5.27 -5.01
N THR A 138 -13.72 -6.35 -5.04
CA THR A 138 -13.18 -7.02 -3.84
C THR A 138 -12.33 -6.08 -3.01
N ILE A 139 -11.47 -5.26 -3.65
CA ILE A 139 -10.67 -4.24 -2.96
C ILE A 139 -11.55 -3.12 -2.41
N GLN A 140 -12.55 -2.65 -3.15
CA GLN A 140 -13.49 -1.65 -2.66
C GLN A 140 -14.28 -2.11 -1.43
N GLU A 141 -14.68 -3.37 -1.38
CA GLU A 141 -15.28 -3.99 -0.21
C GLU A 141 -14.27 -4.08 0.94
N GLY A 142 -13.04 -4.53 0.66
CA GLY A 142 -11.96 -4.60 1.64
C GLY A 142 -11.61 -3.25 2.27
N ILE A 143 -11.61 -2.17 1.50
CA ILE A 143 -11.41 -0.80 2.01
C ILE A 143 -12.44 -0.46 3.10
N ARG A 144 -13.64 -1.04 3.10
CA ARG A 144 -14.66 -0.74 4.13
C ARG A 144 -14.37 -1.41 5.49
N THR A 145 -13.40 -2.32 5.58
CA THR A 145 -13.05 -3.01 6.84
C THR A 145 -12.53 -2.06 7.94
N ASN A 146 -12.82 -2.37 9.21
CA ASN A 146 -12.19 -1.70 10.35
C ASN A 146 -10.98 -2.48 10.90
N MET A 147 -10.65 -3.63 10.30
CA MET A 147 -9.49 -4.44 10.68
C MET A 147 -8.22 -3.80 10.13
N VAL A 148 -7.41 -3.20 11.01
CA VAL A 148 -6.18 -2.48 10.63
C VAL A 148 -5.27 -3.33 9.75
N ALA A 149 -4.99 -4.58 10.15
CA ALA A 149 -4.11 -5.47 9.39
C ALA A 149 -4.61 -5.71 7.94
N VAL A 150 -5.92 -5.87 7.76
CA VAL A 150 -6.52 -6.09 6.44
C VAL A 150 -6.52 -4.81 5.61
N PHE A 151 -6.80 -3.66 6.23
CA PHE A 151 -6.70 -2.38 5.55
C PHE A 151 -5.26 -2.09 5.11
N ASP A 152 -4.27 -2.36 5.96
CA ASP A 152 -2.85 -2.19 5.64
C ASP A 152 -2.42 -3.07 4.47
N ALA A 153 -2.88 -4.32 4.45
CA ALA A 153 -2.64 -5.24 3.33
C ALA A 153 -3.15 -4.70 1.98
N ILE A 154 -4.14 -3.82 1.99
CA ILE A 154 -4.72 -3.19 0.79
C ILE A 154 -4.01 -1.88 0.45
N ALA A 155 -3.65 -1.08 1.45
CA ALA A 155 -3.22 0.31 1.25
C ALA A 155 -1.70 0.50 1.26
N LEU A 156 -0.97 -0.25 2.10
CA LEU A 156 0.45 0.00 2.39
C LEU A 156 1.34 -0.99 1.64
N GLY A 157 2.31 -0.47 0.89
CA GLY A 157 3.21 -1.26 0.06
C GLY A 157 2.49 -2.06 -1.03
N ASN A 158 1.20 -1.82 -1.29
CA ASN A 158 0.41 -2.60 -2.25
C ASN A 158 0.15 -1.75 -3.52
N PRO A 159 0.64 -2.19 -4.69
CA PRO A 159 0.50 -1.46 -5.95
C PRO A 159 -0.89 -1.58 -6.58
N PHE A 160 -1.78 -2.45 -6.05
CA PHE A 160 -3.09 -2.68 -6.62
C PHE A 160 -3.92 -1.40 -6.67
N ALA A 161 -3.98 -0.69 -5.54
CA ALA A 161 -4.78 0.51 -5.41
C ALA A 161 -4.38 1.53 -6.47
N ALA A 162 -3.10 1.91 -6.50
CA ALA A 162 -2.48 2.83 -7.44
C ALA A 162 -2.69 2.46 -8.91
N LYS A 163 -2.66 1.16 -9.23
CA LYS A 163 -2.75 0.71 -10.61
C LYS A 163 -4.18 0.62 -11.14
N TYR A 164 -5.13 0.16 -10.32
CA TYR A 164 -6.43 -0.27 -10.83
C TYR A 164 -7.63 0.49 -10.25
N LEU A 165 -7.54 1.10 -9.07
CA LEU A 165 -8.71 1.75 -8.50
C LEU A 165 -9.12 3.00 -9.31
N PRO A 166 -10.43 3.21 -9.54
CA PRO A 166 -10.94 4.47 -10.06
C PRO A 166 -10.73 5.59 -9.03
N VAL A 167 -10.74 6.84 -9.52
CA VAL A 167 -10.42 8.05 -8.74
C VAL A 167 -11.20 8.13 -7.42
N ASP A 168 -12.51 7.86 -7.44
CA ASP A 168 -13.32 7.94 -6.22
C ASP A 168 -12.93 6.90 -5.17
N ALA A 169 -12.70 5.65 -5.58
CA ALA A 169 -12.29 4.58 -4.66
C ALA A 169 -10.87 4.80 -4.12
N TRP A 170 -9.99 5.36 -4.95
CA TRP A 170 -8.67 5.80 -4.53
C TRP A 170 -8.74 6.89 -3.46
N ASN A 171 -9.54 7.93 -3.69
CA ASN A 171 -9.71 9.03 -2.73
C ASN A 171 -10.26 8.50 -1.39
N GLN A 172 -11.21 7.55 -1.44
CA GLN A 172 -11.73 6.89 -0.23
C GLN A 172 -10.67 6.07 0.51
N LEU A 173 -9.78 5.37 -0.20
CA LEU A 173 -8.67 4.65 0.42
C LEU A 173 -7.72 5.61 1.14
N VAL A 174 -7.32 6.70 0.49
CA VAL A 174 -6.40 7.69 1.09
C VAL A 174 -7.03 8.39 2.29
N LEU A 175 -8.29 8.81 2.17
CA LEU A 175 -9.02 9.44 3.27
C LEU A 175 -9.17 8.47 4.46
N LYS A 176 -9.46 7.19 4.19
CA LYS A 176 -9.53 6.19 5.25
C LYS A 176 -8.18 5.92 5.91
N ALA A 177 -7.09 5.91 5.14
CA ALA A 177 -5.75 5.78 5.70
C ALA A 177 -5.46 6.90 6.71
N LEU A 178 -5.82 8.13 6.40
CA LEU A 178 -5.72 9.26 7.33
C LEU A 178 -6.59 9.08 8.58
N PHE A 179 -7.86 8.67 8.42
CA PHE A 179 -8.75 8.42 9.56
C PHE A 179 -8.23 7.31 10.48
N MET A 180 -7.61 6.28 9.91
CA MET A 180 -7.02 5.17 10.64
C MET A 180 -5.58 5.46 11.12
N GLY A 181 -5.04 6.65 10.87
CA GLY A 181 -3.69 7.04 11.27
C GLY A 181 -2.59 6.19 10.62
N ARG A 182 -2.76 5.80 9.36
CA ARG A 182 -1.82 4.94 8.62
C ARG A 182 -0.79 5.77 7.84
N PRO A 183 0.44 5.25 7.66
CA PRO A 183 1.53 5.96 7.02
C PRO A 183 1.30 6.18 5.52
N LEU A 184 1.07 7.43 5.10
CA LEU A 184 0.81 7.76 3.71
C LEU A 184 2.04 7.58 2.83
N TYR A 185 3.26 7.74 3.35
CA TYR A 185 4.50 7.46 2.61
C TYR A 185 4.60 6.01 2.11
N GLN A 186 3.90 5.08 2.76
CA GLN A 186 3.87 3.68 2.32
C GLN A 186 2.80 3.41 1.24
N ILE A 187 1.92 4.37 0.93
CA ILE A 187 0.94 4.21 -0.15
C ILE A 187 1.65 4.44 -1.49
N ILE A 188 1.74 3.38 -2.29
CA ILE A 188 2.41 3.38 -3.59
C ILE A 188 1.77 4.41 -4.52
N ASP A 189 2.62 5.16 -5.24
CA ASP A 189 2.24 6.18 -6.23
C ASP A 189 1.30 7.29 -5.73
N LEU A 190 1.33 7.59 -4.41
CA LEU A 190 0.46 8.63 -3.84
C LEU A 190 0.62 10.00 -4.53
N GLU A 191 1.86 10.40 -4.81
CA GLU A 191 2.16 11.67 -5.51
C GLU A 191 1.67 11.69 -6.96
N LEU A 192 1.61 10.54 -7.63
CA LEU A 192 1.16 10.46 -9.03
C LEU A 192 -0.37 10.48 -9.13
N ARG A 193 -1.06 10.08 -8.06
CA ARG A 193 -2.51 9.86 -8.04
C ARG A 193 -3.27 10.88 -7.19
N LYS A 194 -2.58 11.83 -6.54
CA LYS A 194 -3.22 13.00 -5.95
C LYS A 194 -3.98 13.78 -7.03
N ASN A 195 -5.09 14.38 -6.62
CA ASN A 195 -6.01 15.06 -7.52
C ASN A 195 -6.74 16.18 -6.78
N GLU A 196 -7.25 17.15 -7.52
CA GLU A 196 -7.92 18.33 -6.96
C GLU A 196 -9.09 17.96 -6.04
N LYS A 197 -9.90 16.98 -6.43
CA LYS A 197 -11.02 16.50 -5.61
C LYS A 197 -10.53 15.97 -4.26
N LEU A 198 -9.43 15.23 -4.23
CA LEU A 198 -8.82 14.77 -2.97
C LEU A 198 -8.31 15.95 -2.15
N ALA A 199 -7.61 16.91 -2.77
CA ALA A 199 -7.10 18.10 -2.07
C ALA A 199 -8.21 18.89 -1.38
N LEU A 200 -9.36 19.07 -2.04
CA LEU A 200 -10.53 19.77 -1.47
C LEU A 200 -11.15 18.98 -0.29
N ILE A 201 -11.33 17.66 -0.44
CA ILE A 201 -11.82 16.80 0.65
C ILE A 201 -10.89 16.88 1.87
N ILE A 202 -9.58 16.91 1.62
CA ILE A 202 -8.57 16.99 2.67
C ILE A 202 -8.58 18.34 3.37
N HIS A 203 -8.77 19.43 2.62
CA HIS A 203 -8.95 20.77 3.20
C HIS A 203 -10.12 20.79 4.18
N ASP A 204 -11.30 20.29 3.78
CA ASP A 204 -12.47 20.21 4.67
C ASP A 204 -12.19 19.35 5.92
N TYR A 205 -11.51 18.22 5.74
CA TYR A 205 -11.12 17.34 6.85
C TYR A 205 -10.15 18.01 7.83
N ILE A 206 -9.20 18.83 7.36
CA ILE A 206 -8.28 19.59 8.22
C ILE A 206 -9.07 20.57 9.10
N HIS A 207 -10.02 21.31 8.51
CA HIS A 207 -10.88 22.23 9.26
C HIS A 207 -11.73 21.51 10.30
N GLU A 208 -12.31 20.35 9.95
CA GLU A 208 -13.06 19.51 10.90
C GLU A 208 -12.17 19.13 12.09
N ARG A 209 -10.96 18.65 11.84
CA ARG A 209 -10.01 18.24 12.90
C ARG A 209 -9.57 19.41 13.78
N TRP A 210 -9.22 20.53 13.17
CA TRP A 210 -8.81 21.74 13.90
C TRP A 210 -9.94 22.33 14.75
N SER A 211 -11.18 22.33 14.25
CA SER A 211 -12.35 22.79 15.01
C SER A 211 -12.58 21.94 16.28
N ALA A 212 -12.20 20.67 16.24
CA ALA A 212 -12.23 19.74 17.37
C ALA A 212 -10.96 19.77 18.24
N GLY A 213 -10.01 20.69 17.98
CA GLY A 213 -8.74 20.78 18.72
C GLY A 213 -7.81 19.59 18.50
N ARG A 214 -7.99 18.84 17.41
CA ARG A 214 -7.20 17.64 17.09
C ARG A 214 -6.10 17.95 16.09
N LEU A 215 -4.93 17.36 16.30
CA LEU A 215 -3.83 17.40 15.34
C LEU A 215 -4.15 16.54 14.10
N VAL A 216 -3.46 16.89 13.00
CA VAL A 216 -3.45 16.18 11.72
C VAL A 216 -2.04 15.70 11.42
N SER A 217 -1.91 14.60 10.67
CA SER A 217 -0.59 14.10 10.24
C SER A 217 0.11 15.16 9.37
N PRO A 218 1.41 15.45 9.55
CA PRO A 218 2.16 16.33 8.66
C PRO A 218 2.08 15.92 7.19
N GLU A 219 1.98 14.61 6.91
CA GLU A 219 1.85 14.10 5.55
C GLU A 219 0.57 14.57 4.86
N ILE A 220 -0.46 15.01 5.60
CA ILE A 220 -1.75 15.41 5.00
C ILE A 220 -1.57 16.52 3.95
N TRP A 221 -0.60 17.42 4.16
CA TRP A 221 -0.34 18.54 3.29
C TRP A 221 0.16 18.11 1.91
N ARG A 222 0.80 16.94 1.79
CA ARG A 222 1.26 16.40 0.49
C ARG A 222 0.14 16.24 -0.52
N LEU A 223 -1.09 16.03 -0.04
CA LEU A 223 -2.27 15.82 -0.85
C LEU A 223 -2.76 17.12 -1.50
N THR A 224 -2.33 18.28 -1.01
CA THR A 224 -2.67 19.59 -1.58
C THR A 224 -1.60 20.15 -2.52
N ALA A 225 -0.41 19.54 -2.56
CA ALA A 225 0.66 19.93 -3.48
C ALA A 225 0.22 19.82 -4.95
N GLY A 226 0.39 20.90 -5.71
CA GLY A 226 -0.11 21.04 -7.09
C GLY A 226 -1.54 21.61 -7.19
N PHE A 227 -2.25 21.76 -6.06
CA PHE A 227 -3.64 22.27 -6.00
C PHE A 227 -3.80 23.41 -4.99
N VAL A 228 -2.71 24.10 -4.63
CA VAL A 228 -2.71 25.19 -3.65
C VAL A 228 -3.45 26.41 -4.21
N ASN A 229 -4.65 26.67 -3.70
CA ASN A 229 -5.39 27.91 -3.91
C ASN A 229 -5.18 28.87 -2.71
N ARG A 230 -5.87 30.01 -2.69
CA ARG A 230 -5.70 31.00 -1.61
C ARG A 230 -6.09 30.45 -0.22
N GLU A 231 -7.19 29.72 -0.12
CA GLU A 231 -7.66 29.16 1.16
C GLU A 231 -6.68 28.13 1.71
N ILE A 232 -6.20 27.22 0.84
CA ILE A 232 -5.17 26.24 1.19
C ILE A 232 -3.85 26.92 1.57
N ALA A 233 -3.47 28.01 0.88
CA ALA A 233 -2.27 28.77 1.21
C ALA A 233 -2.37 29.43 2.60
N ASP A 234 -3.54 29.98 2.95
CA ASP A 234 -3.78 30.57 4.26
C ASP A 234 -3.68 29.50 5.37
N ASP A 235 -4.21 28.30 5.12
CA ASP A 235 -4.10 27.16 6.04
C ASP A 235 -2.66 26.64 6.17
N LEU A 236 -1.90 26.58 5.08
CA LEU A 236 -0.48 26.23 5.11
C LEU A 236 0.30 27.25 5.94
N THR A 237 0.07 28.55 5.75
CA THR A 237 0.69 29.62 6.56
C THR A 237 0.32 29.48 8.04
N LYS A 238 -0.95 29.17 8.36
CA LYS A 238 -1.37 28.89 9.73
C LYS A 238 -0.66 27.67 10.30
N ALA A 239 -0.50 26.60 9.52
CA ALA A 239 0.23 25.40 9.92
C ALA A 239 1.71 25.67 10.18
N ILE A 240 2.35 26.55 9.40
CA ILE A 240 3.72 27.03 9.63
C ILE A 240 3.82 27.80 10.94
N GLY A 241 2.85 28.68 11.23
CA GLY A 241 2.87 29.52 12.43
C GLY A 241 2.50 28.81 13.73
N THR A 242 1.72 27.72 13.67
CA THR A 242 1.12 27.08 14.86
C THR A 242 1.42 25.59 15.03
N GLY A 243 1.85 24.91 13.97
CA GLY A 243 2.13 23.48 14.00
C GLY A 243 3.45 23.12 14.68
N GLU A 244 3.63 21.84 14.99
CA GLU A 244 4.94 21.32 15.40
C GLU A 244 5.92 21.26 14.22
N LEU A 245 7.22 21.12 14.50
CA LEU A 245 8.30 21.19 13.51
C LEU A 245 8.01 20.38 12.23
N LEU A 246 7.58 19.12 12.34
CA LEU A 246 7.26 18.29 11.16
C LEU A 246 6.09 18.84 10.34
N THR A 247 5.07 19.41 11.01
CA THR A 247 3.94 20.07 10.34
C THR A 247 4.41 21.33 9.62
N GLN A 248 5.27 22.13 10.26
CA GLN A 248 5.85 23.33 9.66
C GLN A 248 6.67 22.96 8.42
N VAL A 249 7.56 21.96 8.53
CA VAL A 249 8.39 21.46 7.44
C VAL A 249 7.54 20.96 6.27
N ALA A 250 6.49 20.16 6.54
CA ALA A 250 5.58 19.66 5.53
C ALA A 250 4.80 20.81 4.83
N ALA A 251 4.31 21.78 5.60
CA ALA A 251 3.58 22.91 5.05
C ALA A 251 4.48 23.80 4.18
N VAL A 252 5.71 24.10 4.62
CA VAL A 252 6.70 24.83 3.82
C VAL A 252 7.05 24.08 2.54
N LYS A 253 7.24 22.76 2.61
CA LYS A 253 7.54 21.93 1.44
C LYS A 253 6.50 22.10 0.34
N VAL A 254 5.21 22.07 0.71
CA VAL A 254 4.10 22.26 -0.23
C VAL A 254 4.01 23.71 -0.71
N LEU A 255 4.14 24.67 0.21
CA LEU A 255 4.00 26.08 -0.14
C LEU A 255 5.09 26.53 -1.12
N LYS A 256 6.33 26.01 -1.00
CA LYS A 256 7.45 26.24 -1.92
C LYS A 256 7.15 25.90 -3.39
N GLU A 257 6.25 24.95 -3.62
CA GLU A 257 5.84 24.54 -4.97
C GLU A 257 4.70 25.42 -5.52
N SER A 258 4.21 26.40 -4.74
CA SER A 258 3.10 27.28 -5.10
C SER A 258 3.54 28.72 -5.36
N THR A 259 2.66 29.51 -5.98
CA THR A 259 2.86 30.94 -6.19
C THR A 259 2.68 31.79 -4.92
N PHE A 260 2.25 31.18 -3.81
CA PHE A 260 2.01 31.85 -2.53
C PHE A 260 3.21 31.82 -1.58
N PHE A 261 4.33 31.20 -1.97
CA PHE A 261 5.53 31.10 -1.15
C PHE A 261 6.18 32.46 -0.89
N LYS A 262 6.48 32.73 0.38
CA LYS A 262 7.23 33.90 0.82
C LYS A 262 8.30 33.50 1.82
N GLU A 263 9.53 33.40 1.35
CA GLU A 263 10.67 32.94 2.14
C GLU A 263 10.90 33.76 3.42
N ASN A 264 10.73 35.08 3.33
CA ASN A 264 10.96 36.02 4.44
C ASN A 264 9.99 35.84 5.63
N GLU A 265 8.91 35.08 5.47
CA GLU A 265 7.91 34.82 6.51
C GLU A 265 8.17 33.48 7.25
N ILE A 266 9.28 32.78 6.94
CA ILE A 266 9.59 31.44 7.45
C ILE A 266 10.94 31.46 8.19
N SER A 267 11.03 30.75 9.32
CA SER A 267 12.27 30.65 10.09
C SER A 267 13.35 29.84 9.34
N GLU A 268 14.62 30.22 9.55
CA GLU A 268 15.78 29.51 8.95
C GLU A 268 15.80 28.02 9.32
N GLU A 269 15.42 27.68 10.56
CA GLU A 269 15.34 26.29 11.03
C GLU A 269 14.40 25.46 10.15
N VAL A 270 13.18 25.95 9.91
CA VAL A 270 12.19 25.23 9.08
C VAL A 270 12.62 25.22 7.62
N LEU A 271 13.17 26.33 7.10
CA LEU A 271 13.69 26.40 5.74
C LEU A 271 14.79 25.36 5.50
N SER A 272 15.71 25.19 6.45
CA SER A 272 16.82 24.22 6.33
C SER A 272 16.36 22.77 6.26
N GLN A 273 15.23 22.43 6.91
CA GLN A 273 14.68 21.08 6.96
C GLN A 273 13.60 20.80 5.91
N SER A 274 13.10 21.83 5.22
CA SER A 274 12.05 21.70 4.18
C SER A 274 12.45 20.88 2.94
N THR A 275 13.72 20.49 2.82
CA THR A 275 14.22 19.56 1.80
C THR A 275 13.92 18.09 2.12
N ALA A 276 13.49 17.78 3.35
CA ALA A 276 13.10 16.44 3.77
C ALA A 276 12.09 15.82 2.80
N THR A 277 12.27 14.54 2.52
CA THR A 277 11.36 13.71 1.72
C THR A 277 10.09 13.40 2.50
N TRP A 278 9.02 13.02 1.79
CA TRP A 278 7.79 12.57 2.45
C TRP A 278 8.02 11.29 3.26
N ASP A 279 8.92 10.41 2.82
CA ASP A 279 9.33 9.21 3.57
C ASP A 279 10.01 9.56 4.90
N GLU A 280 10.89 10.57 4.91
CA GLU A 280 11.54 11.04 6.14
C GLU A 280 10.53 11.68 7.10
N ILE A 281 9.65 12.56 6.60
CA ILE A 281 8.60 13.21 7.40
C ILE A 281 7.67 12.14 8.00
N GLY A 282 7.20 11.21 7.18
CA GLY A 282 6.33 10.11 7.61
C GLY A 282 7.03 9.21 8.62
N THR A 283 8.22 8.71 8.31
CA THR A 283 8.98 7.81 9.20
C THR A 283 9.20 8.45 10.58
N GLN A 284 9.61 9.72 10.63
CA GLN A 284 9.77 10.43 11.90
C GLN A 284 8.44 10.55 12.64
N TYR A 285 7.38 11.01 11.96
CA TYR A 285 6.08 11.20 12.59
C TYR A 285 5.49 9.91 13.19
N TYR A 286 5.43 8.81 12.42
CA TYR A 286 4.85 7.56 12.93
C TYR A 286 5.73 6.85 13.96
N SER A 287 7.05 7.06 13.94
CA SER A 287 7.94 6.54 15.01
C SER A 287 7.60 7.15 16.38
N LEU A 288 7.13 8.39 16.42
CA LEU A 288 6.75 9.09 17.65
C LEU A 288 5.39 8.61 18.20
N LEU A 289 4.50 8.12 17.32
CA LEU A 289 3.15 7.72 17.68
C LEU A 289 3.05 6.32 18.32
N LYS A 290 4.13 5.53 18.35
CA LYS A 290 4.15 4.14 18.85
C LYS A 290 3.02 3.27 18.23
N ILE A 291 2.76 3.45 16.94
CA ILE A 291 1.75 2.69 16.17
C ILE A 291 2.39 1.44 15.56
#